data_AF-A0A9Q0SXD7-F1
#
_entry.id   AF-A0A9Q0SXD7-F1
#
_cell.length_a   1.000
_cell.length_b   1.000
_cell.length_c   1.000
_cell.angle_alpha   90.00
_cell.angle_beta   90.00
_cell.angle_gamma   90.00
#
_symmetry.space_group_name_H-M   'P 1'
#
loop_
_entity.id
_entity.type
_entity.pdbx_description
1 polymer ?
#
loop_
_entity_poly.entity_id
_entity_poly.type
_entity_poly.pdbx_seq_one_letter_code
_entity_poly.pdbx_strand_id
1 'polypeptide(L)'
;MLRSPQFHRNWLDFRRVLHDWSRKKRYQPEIMDELIGLVKGPIDRHNGLVVSERRYGSCAVVGNSGILMQKEYGELIDGHEIVIRLNNARTERYERNVGVKTNFSFINSNILHLCGRRQGCFCHPYGANVPMVIYICQPTHFLDYTVCNSSHNAPLIVTDPRFDVLCARIVKYYSLKRFVEETRKPLDEWCSVHDGSMFHYSSGLQAVMLAVGICDKVSIFGFGKSASARHHYHTNQKAELKLHDYEAEYDLYHDLVNNPQAIPFITGTFKFPTAMVYQ
;
A
#
# COMPACT_ATOMS: atom_id res chain seq x y z
N MET A 1 -8.58 32.19 5.44
CA MET A 1 -8.71 30.91 4.69
C MET A 1 -10.16 30.50 4.41
N LEU A 2 -11.11 30.68 5.33
CA LEU A 2 -12.52 30.22 5.19
C LEU A 2 -13.42 30.98 4.18
N ARG A 3 -12.94 32.05 3.54
CA ARG A 3 -13.73 32.92 2.64
C ARG A 3 -13.27 32.91 1.18
N SER A 4 -12.37 32.00 0.80
CA SER A 4 -11.93 31.85 -0.59
C SER A 4 -12.96 31.03 -1.40
N PRO A 5 -13.30 31.41 -2.64
CA PRO A 5 -14.10 30.57 -3.55
C PRO A 5 -13.53 29.15 -3.74
N GLN A 6 -12.20 29.03 -3.66
CA GLN A 6 -11.48 27.76 -3.75
C GLN A 6 -11.73 26.87 -2.52
N PHE A 7 -11.86 27.48 -1.33
CA PHE A 7 -12.21 26.75 -0.11
C PHE A 7 -13.62 26.13 -0.20
N HIS A 8 -14.60 26.85 -0.76
CA HIS A 8 -15.96 26.32 -0.90
C HIS A 8 -16.02 25.11 -1.84
N ARG A 9 -15.29 25.15 -2.97
CA ARG A 9 -15.17 24.01 -3.90
C ARG A 9 -14.50 22.82 -3.21
N ASN A 10 -13.34 23.02 -2.59
CA ASN A 10 -12.63 21.96 -1.88
C ASN A 10 -13.47 21.35 -0.75
N TRP A 11 -14.28 22.16 -0.06
CA TRP A 11 -15.19 21.69 0.99
C TRP A 11 -16.32 20.81 0.45
N LEU A 12 -16.92 21.16 -0.68
CA LEU A 12 -17.93 20.33 -1.34
C LEU A 12 -17.33 19.01 -1.82
N ASP A 13 -16.16 19.06 -2.44
CA ASP A 13 -15.42 17.87 -2.88
C ASP A 13 -15.05 16.97 -1.69
N PHE A 14 -14.54 17.55 -0.60
CA PHE A 14 -14.23 16.85 0.65
C PHE A 14 -15.47 16.12 1.19
N ARG A 15 -16.61 16.82 1.31
CA ARG A 15 -17.86 16.21 1.81
C ARG A 15 -18.33 15.06 0.92
N ARG A 16 -18.25 15.23 -0.40
CA ARG A 16 -18.62 14.18 -1.36
C ARG A 16 -17.73 12.96 -1.20
N VAL A 17 -16.41 13.14 -1.24
CA VAL A 17 -15.43 12.04 -1.13
C VAL A 17 -15.57 11.33 0.21
N LEU A 18 -15.69 12.07 1.31
CA LEU A 18 -15.86 11.49 2.65
C LEU A 18 -17.17 10.70 2.78
N HIS A 19 -18.26 11.24 2.24
CA HIS A 19 -19.56 10.57 2.28
C HIS A 19 -19.55 9.28 1.44
N ASP A 20 -18.98 9.31 0.23
CA ASP A 20 -18.86 8.14 -0.63
C ASP A 20 -17.94 7.08 -0.01
N TRP A 21 -16.82 7.50 0.60
CA TRP A 21 -15.92 6.62 1.35
C TRP A 21 -16.66 5.93 2.50
N SER A 22 -17.44 6.69 3.29
CA SER A 22 -18.20 6.16 4.41
C SER A 22 -19.28 5.15 3.97
N ARG A 23 -20.03 5.45 2.90
CA ARG A 23 -21.09 4.56 2.40
C ARG A 23 -20.58 3.27 1.78
N LYS A 24 -19.41 3.30 1.15
CA LYS A 24 -18.80 2.14 0.49
C LYS A 24 -17.99 1.26 1.43
N LYS A 25 -17.77 1.66 2.69
CA LYS A 25 -16.99 0.93 3.70
C LYS A 25 -17.72 -0.33 4.19
N ARG A 26 -17.83 -1.31 3.30
CA ARG A 26 -18.39 -2.63 3.54
C ARG A 26 -17.56 -3.67 2.81
N TYR A 27 -17.56 -4.89 3.34
CA TYR A 27 -16.86 -5.99 2.71
C TYR A 27 -17.54 -6.38 1.39
N GLN A 28 -16.74 -6.48 0.33
CA GLN A 28 -17.12 -7.02 -0.97
C GLN A 28 -15.98 -7.88 -1.49
N PRO A 29 -16.17 -9.20 -1.67
CA PRO A 29 -15.09 -10.11 -2.00
C PRO A 29 -14.56 -9.95 -3.44
N GLU A 30 -15.34 -9.35 -4.34
CA GLU A 30 -14.98 -9.14 -5.76
C GLU A 30 -14.05 -7.95 -6.00
N ILE A 31 -13.75 -7.14 -4.97
CA ILE A 31 -12.97 -5.90 -5.10
C ILE A 31 -11.60 -6.12 -5.76
N MET A 32 -11.00 -7.30 -5.59
CA MET A 32 -9.69 -7.63 -6.15
C MET A 32 -9.67 -7.57 -7.68
N ASP A 33 -10.75 -8.00 -8.35
CA ASP A 33 -10.85 -7.96 -9.81
C ASP A 33 -11.14 -6.53 -10.32
N GLU A 34 -11.77 -5.69 -9.50
CA GLU A 34 -12.06 -4.28 -9.82
C GLU A 34 -10.83 -3.36 -9.71
N LEU A 35 -9.74 -3.79 -9.06
CA LEU A 35 -8.53 -2.99 -8.88
C LEU A 35 -7.87 -2.57 -10.20
N ILE A 36 -8.07 -3.37 -11.27
CA ILE A 36 -7.60 -3.03 -12.62
C ILE A 36 -8.22 -1.72 -13.09
N GLY A 37 -9.55 -1.60 -13.00
CA GLY A 37 -10.26 -0.38 -13.39
C GLY A 37 -10.02 0.79 -12.42
N LEU A 38 -9.93 0.50 -11.12
CA LEU A 38 -9.83 1.52 -10.07
C LEU A 38 -8.43 2.14 -9.95
N VAL A 39 -7.37 1.38 -10.22
CA VAL A 39 -5.98 1.83 -10.00
C VAL A 39 -5.16 1.79 -11.29
N LYS A 40 -5.11 0.64 -11.98
CA LYS A 40 -4.33 0.49 -13.21
C LYS A 40 -4.86 1.40 -14.33
N GLY A 41 -6.18 1.49 -14.53
CA GLY A 41 -6.79 2.33 -15.56
C GLY A 41 -6.39 3.82 -15.50
N PRO A 42 -6.52 4.51 -14.35
CA PRO A 42 -6.03 5.87 -14.19
C PRO A 42 -4.52 6.04 -14.43
N ILE A 43 -3.71 5.08 -13.99
CA ILE A 43 -2.24 5.10 -14.17
C ILE A 43 -1.87 4.94 -15.65
N ASP A 44 -2.47 3.98 -16.35
CA ASP A 44 -2.23 3.74 -17.77
C ASP A 44 -2.61 4.96 -18.61
N ARG A 45 -3.77 5.57 -18.32
CA ARG A 45 -4.23 6.78 -19.02
C ARG A 45 -3.27 7.94 -18.85
N HIS A 46 -2.74 8.14 -17.63
CA HIS A 46 -1.74 9.17 -17.36
C HIS A 46 -0.43 8.94 -18.14
N ASN A 47 -0.03 7.68 -18.28
CA ASN A 47 1.16 7.30 -19.03
C ASN A 47 0.93 7.23 -20.56
N GLY A 48 -0.25 7.64 -21.06
CA GLY A 48 -0.60 7.59 -22.49
C GLY A 48 -0.79 6.17 -23.04
N LEU A 49 -1.00 5.18 -22.18
CA LEU A 49 -1.23 3.79 -22.55
C LEU A 49 -2.73 3.52 -22.77
N VAL A 50 -3.04 2.57 -23.65
CA VAL A 50 -4.42 2.09 -23.86
C VAL A 50 -4.86 1.30 -22.63
N VAL A 51 -5.96 1.73 -22.01
CA VAL A 51 -6.53 1.04 -20.85
C VAL A 51 -6.97 -0.37 -21.28
N SER A 52 -6.41 -1.36 -20.61
CA SER A 52 -6.67 -2.78 -20.84
C SER A 52 -7.13 -3.43 -19.54
N GLU A 53 -8.15 -4.28 -19.65
CA GLU A 53 -8.64 -5.12 -18.54
C GLU A 53 -7.67 -6.27 -18.19
N ARG A 54 -6.56 -6.40 -18.92
CA ARG A 54 -5.50 -7.34 -18.55
C ARG A 54 -4.64 -6.78 -17.43
N ARG A 55 -4.20 -7.68 -16.54
CA ARG A 55 -3.18 -7.41 -15.54
C ARG A 55 -1.85 -7.06 -16.20
N TYR A 56 -0.99 -6.36 -15.47
CA TYR A 56 0.42 -6.21 -15.84
C TYR A 56 1.11 -7.57 -15.79
N GLY A 57 2.05 -7.84 -16.68
CA GLY A 57 2.77 -9.11 -16.73
C GLY A 57 3.67 -9.34 -15.52
N SER A 58 4.26 -8.29 -14.95
CA SER A 58 5.07 -8.42 -13.73
C SER A 58 5.17 -7.14 -12.90
N CYS A 59 5.12 -7.28 -11.58
CA CYS A 59 5.25 -6.19 -10.64
C CYS A 59 6.30 -6.48 -9.57
N ALA A 60 7.18 -5.52 -9.31
CA ALA A 60 8.04 -5.50 -8.13
C ALA A 60 7.43 -4.56 -7.08
N VAL A 61 7.17 -5.07 -5.89
CA VAL A 61 6.80 -4.26 -4.71
C VAL A 61 8.04 -4.10 -3.86
N VAL A 62 8.54 -2.87 -3.74
CA VAL A 62 9.79 -2.55 -3.03
C VAL A 62 9.45 -1.90 -1.70
N GLY A 63 9.56 -2.68 -0.64
CA GLY A 63 9.46 -2.24 0.74
C GLY A 63 10.68 -1.47 1.21
N ASN A 64 10.65 -1.04 2.46
CA ASN A 64 11.65 -0.10 2.99
C ASN A 64 12.69 -0.78 3.90
N SER A 65 12.60 -2.10 4.12
CA SER A 65 13.46 -2.82 5.07
C SER A 65 14.95 -2.65 4.75
N GLY A 66 15.76 -2.53 5.79
CA GLY A 66 17.23 -2.50 5.70
C GLY A 66 17.83 -3.79 5.13
N ILE A 67 17.05 -4.87 5.05
CA ILE A 67 17.49 -6.15 4.49
C ILE A 67 17.93 -6.00 3.02
N LEU A 68 17.35 -5.04 2.29
CA LEU A 68 17.72 -4.72 0.92
C LEU A 68 19.20 -4.33 0.76
N MET A 69 19.87 -3.91 1.83
CA MET A 69 21.29 -3.55 1.78
C MET A 69 22.23 -4.75 1.73
N GLN A 70 21.71 -5.97 1.89
CA GLN A 70 22.51 -7.19 1.90
C GLN A 70 22.79 -7.72 0.48
N LYS A 71 21.99 -7.33 -0.51
CA LYS A 71 22.07 -7.82 -1.89
C LYS A 71 21.82 -6.72 -2.90
N GLU A 72 22.41 -6.85 -4.08
CA GLU A 72 22.25 -5.91 -5.19
C GLU A 72 21.05 -6.31 -6.06
N TYR A 73 19.83 -6.03 -5.59
CA TYR A 73 18.60 -6.36 -6.31
C TYR A 73 18.21 -5.32 -7.39
N GLY A 74 18.97 -4.24 -7.56
CA GLY A 74 18.55 -3.09 -8.36
C GLY A 74 18.17 -3.41 -9.80
N GLU A 75 19.02 -4.15 -10.51
CA GLU A 75 18.74 -4.57 -11.89
C GLU A 75 17.53 -5.52 -11.97
N LEU A 76 17.42 -6.45 -11.02
CA LEU A 76 16.29 -7.38 -10.95
C LEU A 76 14.96 -6.64 -10.71
N ILE A 77 14.96 -5.65 -9.81
CA ILE A 77 13.79 -4.81 -9.54
C ILE A 77 13.40 -4.05 -10.80
N ASP A 78 14.35 -3.36 -11.44
CA ASP A 78 14.08 -2.50 -12.60
C ASP A 78 13.65 -3.29 -13.86
N GLY A 79 13.97 -4.59 -13.91
CA GLY A 79 13.54 -5.51 -14.96
C GLY A 79 12.05 -5.88 -14.94
N HIS A 80 11.31 -5.55 -13.89
CA HIS A 80 9.85 -5.77 -13.84
C HIS A 80 9.12 -4.74 -14.71
N GLU A 81 7.95 -5.10 -15.24
CA GLU A 81 7.12 -4.16 -16.03
C GLU A 81 6.74 -2.93 -15.18
N ILE A 82 6.26 -3.19 -13.97
CA ILE A 82 5.85 -2.18 -12.99
C ILE A 82 6.69 -2.29 -11.72
N VAL A 83 7.17 -1.16 -11.22
CA VAL A 83 7.81 -1.05 -9.90
C VAL A 83 6.99 -0.14 -8.99
N ILE A 84 6.55 -0.71 -7.87
CA ILE A 84 5.73 -0.07 -6.84
C ILE A 84 6.61 0.18 -5.61
N ARG A 85 6.79 1.46 -5.23
CA ARG A 85 7.61 1.83 -4.07
C ARG A 85 6.77 2.37 -2.92
N LEU A 86 7.22 2.15 -1.68
CA LEU A 86 6.44 2.52 -0.50
C LEU A 86 6.85 3.84 0.14
N ASN A 87 5.86 4.64 0.48
CA ASN A 87 6.00 5.87 1.26
C ASN A 87 7.00 6.85 0.61
N ASN A 88 8.11 7.15 1.29
CA ASN A 88 9.12 8.13 0.86
C ASN A 88 10.54 7.53 0.93
N ALA A 89 10.68 6.32 0.42
CA ALA A 89 11.95 5.60 0.43
C ALA A 89 12.91 6.17 -0.62
N ARG A 90 14.09 6.61 -0.19
CA ARG A 90 15.10 7.21 -1.09
C ARG A 90 15.66 6.13 -2.03
N THR A 91 15.79 6.42 -3.32
CA THR A 91 16.51 5.54 -4.27
C THR A 91 17.94 5.99 -4.50
N GLU A 92 18.17 7.30 -4.51
CA GLU A 92 19.49 7.90 -4.69
C GLU A 92 20.49 7.37 -3.67
N ARG A 93 21.67 6.93 -4.16
CA ARG A 93 22.76 6.27 -3.42
C ARG A 93 22.52 4.82 -3.01
N TYR A 94 21.36 4.26 -3.37
CA TYR A 94 20.98 2.86 -3.09
C TYR A 94 20.59 2.11 -4.38
N GLU A 95 20.87 2.68 -5.55
CA GLU A 95 20.39 2.22 -6.85
C GLU A 95 20.80 0.78 -7.14
N ARG A 96 22.01 0.38 -6.73
CA ARG A 96 22.48 -1.01 -6.87
C ARG A 96 21.62 -2.01 -6.11
N ASN A 97 21.10 -1.61 -4.96
CA ASN A 97 20.30 -2.45 -4.09
C ASN A 97 18.82 -2.40 -4.44
N VAL A 98 18.28 -1.20 -4.73
CA VAL A 98 16.83 -0.98 -4.81
C VAL A 98 16.34 -0.54 -6.18
N GLY A 99 17.24 -0.31 -7.14
CA GLY A 99 16.91 0.15 -8.49
C GLY A 99 16.54 1.63 -8.55
N VAL A 100 16.28 2.12 -9.76
CA VAL A 100 15.86 3.51 -10.04
C VAL A 100 14.43 3.61 -10.55
N LYS A 101 13.90 2.54 -11.16
CA LYS A 101 12.58 2.55 -11.79
C LYS A 101 11.49 2.70 -10.74
N THR A 102 10.52 3.56 -11.02
CA THR A 102 9.30 3.71 -10.22
C THR A 102 8.15 4.04 -11.16
N ASN A 103 7.16 3.16 -11.23
CA ASN A 103 5.97 3.39 -12.06
C ASN A 103 4.88 4.12 -11.27
N PHE A 104 4.70 3.77 -10.00
CA PHE A 104 3.88 4.52 -9.06
C PHE A 104 4.33 4.23 -7.62
N SER A 105 3.95 5.08 -6.68
CA SER A 105 4.18 4.82 -5.26
C SER A 105 2.89 4.54 -4.51
N PHE A 106 3.01 3.76 -3.46
CA PHE A 106 1.94 3.49 -2.51
C PHE A 106 2.30 4.15 -1.18
N ILE A 107 1.50 5.12 -0.73
CA ILE A 107 1.83 5.96 0.43
C ILE A 107 0.74 5.94 1.49
N ASN A 108 1.17 6.04 2.75
CA ASN A 108 0.26 6.37 3.84
C ASN A 108 -0.18 7.84 3.75
N SER A 109 -1.46 8.15 3.97
CA SER A 109 -1.96 9.53 3.97
C SER A 109 -1.28 10.47 4.97
N ASN A 110 -0.64 9.99 6.04
CA ASN A 110 0.22 10.80 6.91
C ASN A 110 1.36 11.48 6.13
N ILE A 111 1.90 10.82 5.10
CA ILE A 111 2.94 11.41 4.23
C ILE A 111 2.35 12.59 3.46
N LEU A 112 1.15 12.43 2.90
CA LEU A 112 0.45 13.52 2.22
C LEU A 112 0.10 14.64 3.19
N HIS A 113 -0.35 14.33 4.41
CA HIS A 113 -0.66 15.32 5.44
C HIS A 113 0.54 16.21 5.78
N LEU A 114 1.74 15.63 5.88
CA LEU A 114 2.98 16.39 6.10
C LEU A 114 3.31 17.32 4.92
N CYS A 115 3.12 16.84 3.69
CA CYS A 115 3.43 17.61 2.49
C CYS A 115 2.36 18.65 2.13
N GLY A 116 1.08 18.38 2.43
CA GLY A 116 -0.05 19.27 2.14
C GLY A 116 -0.02 20.57 2.91
N ARG A 117 0.79 20.65 3.97
CA ARG A 117 1.07 21.90 4.71
C ARG A 117 2.01 22.84 3.98
N ARG A 118 2.66 22.40 2.90
CA ARG A 118 3.60 23.21 2.09
C ARG A 118 2.86 23.88 0.94
N GLN A 119 3.37 25.05 0.52
CA GLN A 119 2.82 25.75 -0.64
C GLN A 119 2.92 24.86 -1.89
N GLY A 120 1.82 24.75 -2.64
CA GLY A 120 1.75 23.91 -3.85
C GLY A 120 1.68 22.40 -3.60
N CYS A 121 1.53 21.95 -2.34
CA CYS A 121 1.47 20.53 -2.00
C CYS A 121 2.64 19.71 -2.57
N PHE A 122 3.88 20.20 -2.48
CA PHE A 122 5.05 19.48 -3.02
C PHE A 122 5.23 18.12 -2.32
N CYS A 123 4.69 17.05 -2.93
CA CYS A 123 4.62 15.70 -2.38
C CYS A 123 5.05 14.69 -3.45
N HIS A 124 6.30 14.76 -3.90
CA HIS A 124 6.79 13.94 -5.01
C HIS A 124 7.98 13.09 -4.60
N PRO A 125 7.79 12.03 -3.78
CA PRO A 125 8.88 11.20 -3.26
C PRO A 125 9.73 10.57 -4.37
N TYR A 126 9.12 10.29 -5.53
CA TYR A 126 9.75 9.64 -6.68
C TYR A 126 9.70 10.46 -7.96
N GLY A 127 9.38 11.75 -7.87
CA GLY A 127 9.27 12.66 -9.02
C GLY A 127 7.85 13.11 -9.32
N ALA A 128 7.72 14.28 -9.97
CA ALA A 128 6.43 14.98 -10.14
C ALA A 128 5.44 14.27 -11.07
N ASN A 129 5.95 13.38 -11.93
CA ASN A 129 5.16 12.65 -12.92
C ASN A 129 4.80 11.23 -12.47
N VAL A 130 5.22 10.80 -11.28
CA VAL A 130 4.95 9.47 -10.74
C VAL A 130 3.60 9.48 -10.01
N PRO A 131 2.61 8.68 -10.45
CA PRO A 131 1.34 8.50 -9.74
C PRO A 131 1.52 8.07 -8.29
N MET A 132 0.58 8.47 -7.43
CA MET A 132 0.55 8.05 -6.04
C MET A 132 -0.79 7.40 -5.69
N VAL A 133 -0.73 6.19 -5.18
CA VAL A 133 -1.85 5.48 -4.57
C VAL A 133 -1.79 5.71 -3.06
N ILE A 134 -2.89 6.13 -2.47
CA ILE A 134 -2.94 6.66 -1.11
C ILE A 134 -3.99 5.91 -0.31
N TYR A 135 -3.54 5.28 0.76
CA TYR A 135 -4.42 4.80 1.80
C TYR A 135 -4.69 5.88 2.84
N ILE A 136 -5.98 6.16 3.10
CA ILE A 136 -6.42 7.20 4.03
C ILE A 136 -6.62 6.61 5.44
N CYS A 137 -5.73 6.99 6.36
CA CYS A 137 -5.73 6.51 7.74
C CYS A 137 -6.55 7.40 8.69
N GLN A 138 -6.80 8.65 8.33
CA GLN A 138 -7.64 9.57 9.11
C GLN A 138 -8.60 10.32 8.18
N PRO A 139 -9.90 10.45 8.54
CA PRO A 139 -10.87 11.16 7.71
C PRO A 139 -10.47 12.60 7.38
N THR A 140 -9.75 13.27 8.27
CA THR A 140 -9.20 14.62 8.08
C THR A 140 -8.27 14.71 6.87
N HIS A 141 -7.56 13.64 6.53
CA HIS A 141 -6.63 13.62 5.39
C HIS A 141 -7.33 13.65 4.02
N PHE A 142 -8.66 13.44 3.96
CA PHE A 142 -9.40 13.71 2.73
C PHE A 142 -9.35 15.17 2.34
N LEU A 143 -9.23 16.09 3.31
CA LEU A 143 -9.06 17.50 3.00
C LEU A 143 -7.72 17.73 2.32
N ASP A 144 -6.64 17.16 2.84
CA ASP A 144 -5.31 17.22 2.22
C ASP A 144 -5.33 16.64 0.80
N TYR A 145 -6.00 15.49 0.62
CA TYR A 145 -6.23 14.92 -0.71
C TYR A 145 -6.93 15.90 -1.65
N THR A 146 -8.04 16.50 -1.25
CA THR A 146 -8.79 17.42 -2.12
C THR A 146 -7.97 18.65 -2.51
N VAL A 147 -7.18 19.19 -1.57
CA VAL A 147 -6.32 20.36 -1.80
C VAL A 147 -5.13 19.99 -2.70
N CYS A 148 -4.51 18.84 -2.47
CA CYS A 148 -3.31 18.45 -3.19
C CYS A 148 -3.58 17.83 -4.55
N ASN A 149 -4.72 17.16 -4.75
CA ASN A 149 -5.07 16.54 -6.03
C ASN A 149 -5.16 17.56 -7.17
N SER A 150 -5.63 18.79 -6.91
CA SER A 150 -5.64 19.85 -7.92
C SER A 150 -4.25 20.41 -8.25
N SER A 151 -3.26 20.15 -7.39
CA SER A 151 -1.92 20.72 -7.50
C SER A 151 -0.91 19.76 -8.12
N HIS A 152 -1.24 18.47 -8.23
CA HIS A 152 -0.34 17.43 -8.75
C HIS A 152 -0.52 17.23 -10.26
N ASN A 153 0.59 17.04 -10.97
CA ASN A 153 0.57 16.68 -12.40
C ASN A 153 0.22 15.21 -12.60
N ALA A 154 0.69 14.33 -11.71
CA ALA A 154 0.37 12.91 -11.71
C ALA A 154 -0.85 12.61 -10.84
N PRO A 155 -1.63 11.56 -11.16
CA PRO A 155 -2.85 11.24 -10.44
C PRO A 155 -2.57 10.88 -8.97
N LEU A 156 -3.38 11.46 -8.07
CA LEU A 156 -3.54 11.00 -6.69
C LEU A 156 -4.76 10.09 -6.62
N ILE A 157 -4.52 8.81 -6.34
CA ILE A 157 -5.56 7.78 -6.31
C ILE A 157 -5.77 7.35 -4.87
N VAL A 158 -6.96 7.60 -4.32
CA VAL A 158 -7.32 7.06 -3.00
C VAL A 158 -7.77 5.61 -3.15
N THR A 159 -7.32 4.73 -2.27
CA THR A 159 -7.76 3.32 -2.26
C THR A 159 -9.27 3.20 -2.04
N ASP A 160 -9.88 2.20 -2.67
CA ASP A 160 -11.30 1.94 -2.50
C ASP A 160 -11.57 1.43 -1.07
N PRO A 161 -12.58 1.95 -0.34
CA PRO A 161 -12.89 1.54 1.03
C PRO A 161 -13.16 0.04 1.17
N ARG A 162 -13.66 -0.61 0.11
CA ARG A 162 -13.90 -2.07 0.09
C ARG A 162 -12.59 -2.84 0.12
N PHE A 163 -11.56 -2.32 -0.55
CA PHE A 163 -10.22 -2.86 -0.55
C PHE A 163 -9.56 -2.67 0.82
N ASP A 164 -9.74 -1.50 1.44
CA ASP A 164 -9.29 -1.26 2.82
C ASP A 164 -9.91 -2.26 3.81
N VAL A 165 -11.23 -2.51 3.69
CA VAL A 165 -11.96 -3.48 4.54
C VAL A 165 -11.44 -4.91 4.30
N LEU A 166 -11.16 -5.28 3.05
CA LEU A 166 -10.59 -6.59 2.72
C LEU A 166 -9.21 -6.78 3.38
N CYS A 167 -8.29 -5.83 3.19
CA CYS A 167 -6.96 -5.88 3.80
C CYS A 167 -7.02 -5.96 5.34
N ALA A 168 -7.90 -5.16 5.97
CA ALA A 168 -8.11 -5.19 7.41
C ALA A 168 -8.61 -6.56 7.91
N ARG A 169 -9.50 -7.22 7.17
CA ARG A 169 -9.98 -8.57 7.52
C ARG A 169 -8.90 -9.62 7.39
N ILE A 170 -8.13 -9.58 6.29
CA ILE A 170 -7.04 -10.53 6.05
C ILE A 170 -6.00 -10.44 7.17
N VAL A 171 -5.45 -9.24 7.44
CA VAL A 171 -4.42 -9.10 8.48
C VAL A 171 -4.94 -9.47 9.87
N LYS A 172 -6.20 -9.14 10.19
CA LYS A 172 -6.81 -9.52 11.46
C LYS A 172 -6.97 -11.03 11.59
N TYR A 173 -7.31 -11.73 10.51
CA TYR A 173 -7.37 -13.19 10.50
C TYR A 173 -6.01 -13.82 10.82
N TYR A 174 -4.93 -13.38 10.15
CA TYR A 174 -3.59 -13.89 10.44
C TYR A 174 -3.16 -13.59 11.88
N SER A 175 -3.39 -12.38 12.37
CA SER A 175 -3.06 -12.01 13.75
C SER A 175 -3.85 -12.81 14.79
N LEU A 176 -5.17 -13.01 14.58
CA LEU A 176 -5.99 -13.85 15.45
C LEU A 176 -5.54 -15.32 15.43
N LYS A 177 -5.23 -15.86 14.25
CA LYS A 177 -4.74 -17.23 14.08
C LYS A 177 -3.45 -17.44 14.88
N ARG A 178 -2.44 -16.58 14.67
CA ARG A 178 -1.17 -16.61 15.40
C ARG A 178 -1.38 -16.50 16.91
N PHE A 179 -2.22 -15.57 17.34
CA PHE A 179 -2.49 -15.37 18.76
C PHE A 179 -3.02 -16.64 19.43
N VAL A 180 -3.98 -17.33 18.80
CA VAL A 180 -4.52 -18.59 19.33
C VAL A 180 -3.46 -19.70 19.31
N GLU A 181 -2.69 -19.82 18.23
CA GLU A 181 -1.66 -20.85 18.08
C GLU A 181 -0.51 -20.69 19.09
N GLU A 182 -0.07 -19.45 19.34
CA GLU A 182 1.07 -19.16 20.21
C GLU A 182 0.68 -19.08 21.69
N THR A 183 -0.42 -18.41 22.02
CA THR A 183 -0.79 -18.13 23.41
C THR A 183 -1.75 -19.15 24.00
N ARG A 184 -2.48 -19.89 23.15
CA ARG A 184 -3.60 -20.78 23.51
C ARG A 184 -4.71 -20.09 24.31
N LYS A 185 -4.78 -18.76 24.25
CA LYS A 185 -5.82 -17.96 24.88
C LYS A 185 -7.06 -17.86 23.98
N PRO A 186 -8.24 -17.59 24.55
CA PRO A 186 -9.46 -17.39 23.78
C PRO A 186 -9.41 -16.06 22.99
N LEU A 187 -10.11 -16.02 21.86
CA LEU A 187 -10.06 -14.91 20.88
C LEU A 187 -10.53 -13.56 21.44
N ASP A 188 -11.36 -13.56 22.48
CA ASP A 188 -11.84 -12.35 23.16
C ASP A 188 -10.70 -11.58 23.86
N GLU A 189 -9.63 -12.28 24.27
CA GLU A 189 -8.43 -11.65 24.82
C GLU A 189 -7.54 -11.00 23.75
N TRP A 190 -7.73 -11.29 22.46
CA TRP A 190 -6.86 -10.73 21.40
C TRP A 190 -6.89 -9.20 21.38
N CYS A 191 -8.09 -8.61 21.55
CA CYS A 191 -8.30 -7.17 21.48
C CYS A 191 -7.51 -6.41 22.56
N SER A 192 -7.34 -6.97 23.76
CA SER A 192 -6.61 -6.31 24.84
C SER A 192 -5.09 -6.38 24.65
N VAL A 193 -4.60 -7.45 24.02
CA VAL A 193 -3.17 -7.66 23.73
C VAL A 193 -2.69 -6.83 22.54
N HIS A 194 -3.52 -6.70 21.51
CA HIS A 194 -3.13 -6.10 20.23
C HIS A 194 -3.68 -4.68 20.02
N ASP A 195 -4.27 -4.06 21.05
CA ASP A 195 -5.01 -2.80 20.93
C ASP A 195 -5.97 -2.84 19.72
N GLY A 196 -6.96 -3.73 19.81
CA GLY A 196 -7.84 -4.06 18.68
C GLY A 196 -8.58 -2.86 18.07
N SER A 197 -8.70 -1.74 18.81
CA SER A 197 -9.23 -0.46 18.31
C SER A 197 -8.29 0.24 17.33
N MET A 198 -6.98 0.16 17.57
CA MET A 198 -5.94 0.81 16.78
C MET A 198 -5.27 -0.13 15.79
N PHE A 199 -5.54 -1.44 15.90
CA PHE A 199 -5.00 -2.46 15.03
C PHE A 199 -5.30 -2.18 13.56
N HIS A 200 -4.23 -2.13 12.77
CA HIS A 200 -4.31 -1.77 11.37
C HIS A 200 -3.21 -2.47 10.56
N TYR A 201 -3.44 -2.70 9.27
CA TYR A 201 -2.43 -3.20 8.34
C TYR A 201 -1.36 -2.13 8.03
N SER A 202 -0.17 -2.56 7.62
CA SER A 202 0.88 -1.68 7.11
C SER A 202 0.60 -1.24 5.67
N SER A 203 1.16 -0.09 5.25
CA SER A 203 1.14 0.32 3.83
C SER A 203 1.74 -0.75 2.92
N GLY A 204 2.68 -1.55 3.43
CA GLY A 204 3.31 -2.62 2.67
C GLY A 204 2.35 -3.75 2.35
N LEU A 205 1.57 -4.21 3.33
CA LEU A 205 0.57 -5.25 3.12
C LEU A 205 -0.43 -4.84 2.04
N GLN A 206 -0.96 -3.62 2.13
CA GLN A 206 -1.94 -3.16 1.16
C GLN A 206 -1.33 -2.97 -0.24
N ALA A 207 -0.08 -2.52 -0.34
CA ALA A 207 0.62 -2.44 -1.62
C ALA A 207 0.89 -3.81 -2.25
N VAL A 208 1.24 -4.82 -1.45
CA VAL A 208 1.39 -6.21 -1.93
C VAL A 208 0.04 -6.73 -2.43
N MET A 209 -1.03 -6.56 -1.66
CA MET A 209 -2.38 -6.98 -2.08
C MET A 209 -2.84 -6.22 -3.33
N LEU A 210 -2.47 -4.95 -3.48
CA LEU A 210 -2.77 -4.18 -4.70
C LEU A 210 -2.06 -4.79 -5.91
N ALA A 211 -0.77 -5.12 -5.78
CA ALA A 211 0.00 -5.78 -6.82
C ALA A 211 -0.61 -7.14 -7.19
N VAL A 212 -1.08 -7.91 -6.20
CA VAL A 212 -1.80 -9.18 -6.42
C VAL A 212 -3.05 -9.00 -7.28
N GLY A 213 -3.78 -7.90 -7.11
CA GLY A 213 -4.97 -7.59 -7.89
C GLY A 213 -4.71 -7.16 -9.34
N ILE A 214 -3.57 -6.52 -9.61
CA ILE A 214 -3.31 -5.86 -10.89
C ILE A 214 -2.19 -6.49 -11.72
N CYS A 215 -1.52 -7.55 -11.23
CA CYS A 215 -0.36 -8.17 -11.89
C CYS A 215 -0.47 -9.69 -11.98
N ASP A 216 0.15 -10.30 -12.99
CA ASP A 216 0.21 -11.76 -13.19
C ASP A 216 1.38 -12.43 -12.43
N LYS A 217 2.44 -11.65 -12.16
CA LYS A 217 3.58 -12.04 -11.32
C LYS A 217 3.90 -10.91 -10.34
N VAL A 218 4.09 -11.27 -9.07
CA VAL A 218 4.42 -10.31 -7.99
C VAL A 218 5.73 -10.71 -7.31
N SER A 219 6.72 -9.84 -7.36
CA SER A 219 7.98 -9.99 -6.64
C SER A 219 8.03 -8.99 -5.48
N ILE A 220 8.20 -9.49 -4.27
CA ILE A 220 8.12 -8.74 -3.01
C ILE A 220 9.55 -8.56 -2.48
N PHE A 221 10.06 -7.33 -2.47
CA PHE A 221 11.43 -7.00 -2.06
C PHE A 221 11.45 -6.20 -0.78
N GLY A 222 12.30 -6.55 0.18
CA GLY A 222 12.50 -5.70 1.37
C GLY A 222 11.33 -5.72 2.34
N PHE A 223 10.70 -6.89 2.45
CA PHE A 223 9.69 -7.22 3.47
C PHE A 223 10.28 -8.31 4.36
N GLY A 224 10.23 -8.11 5.67
CA GLY A 224 10.89 -8.99 6.63
C GLY A 224 11.95 -8.29 7.45
N LYS A 225 12.43 -9.03 8.44
CA LYS A 225 13.36 -8.56 9.46
C LYS A 225 14.64 -9.38 9.45
N SER A 226 15.75 -8.71 9.68
CA SER A 226 17.02 -9.34 10.02
C SER A 226 17.57 -8.66 11.26
N ALA A 227 18.08 -9.44 12.22
CA ALA A 227 18.59 -8.92 13.49
C ALA A 227 19.74 -7.89 13.31
N SER A 228 20.44 -7.96 12.18
CA SER A 228 21.51 -7.03 11.81
C SER A 228 21.05 -5.87 10.92
N ALA A 229 19.82 -5.90 10.41
CA ALA A 229 19.29 -4.89 9.49
C ALA A 229 18.53 -3.78 10.22
N ARG A 230 18.54 -2.59 9.63
CA ARG A 230 17.73 -1.45 10.07
C ARG A 230 16.27 -1.66 9.66
N HIS A 231 15.34 -1.00 10.34
CA HIS A 231 13.93 -1.05 9.94
C HIS A 231 13.71 -0.34 8.59
N HIS A 232 14.40 0.77 8.35
CA HIS A 232 14.44 1.41 7.05
C HIS A 232 15.87 1.45 6.49
N TYR A 233 16.06 1.09 5.22
CA TYR A 233 17.40 1.16 4.58
C TYR A 233 17.92 2.61 4.45
N HIS A 234 17.00 3.58 4.32
CA HIS A 234 17.31 4.98 4.06
C HIS A 234 17.19 5.90 5.30
N THR A 235 16.87 5.37 6.49
CA THR A 235 16.79 6.16 7.73
C THR A 235 17.51 5.50 8.90
N ASN A 236 17.66 6.23 9.99
CA ASN A 236 18.25 5.71 11.22
C ASN A 236 17.31 4.86 12.09
N GLN A 237 16.06 4.67 11.67
CA GLN A 237 15.09 3.86 12.40
C GLN A 237 15.48 2.37 12.40
N LYS A 238 15.59 1.80 13.60
CA LYS A 238 15.95 0.38 13.80
C LYS A 238 14.77 -0.50 14.22
N ALA A 239 13.75 0.06 14.86
CA ALA A 239 12.61 -0.69 15.36
C ALA A 239 11.36 -0.51 14.49
N GLU A 240 10.60 -1.59 14.38
CA GLU A 240 9.24 -1.63 13.85
C GLU A 240 8.28 -0.86 14.76
N LEU A 241 7.22 -0.31 14.17
CA LEU A 241 6.15 0.34 14.94
C LEU A 241 5.27 -0.73 15.59
N LYS A 242 4.95 -0.59 16.87
CA LYS A 242 4.07 -1.54 17.59
C LYS A 242 2.61 -1.55 17.10
N LEU A 243 2.26 -0.69 16.14
CA LEU A 243 0.90 -0.52 15.63
C LEU A 243 0.48 -1.62 14.65
N HIS A 244 1.46 -2.34 14.06
CA HIS A 244 1.24 -3.40 13.10
C HIS A 244 1.75 -4.73 13.66
N ASP A 245 1.01 -5.80 13.39
CA ASP A 245 1.48 -7.16 13.65
C ASP A 245 2.24 -7.66 12.42
N TYR A 246 3.53 -7.29 12.33
CA TYR A 246 4.38 -7.60 11.18
C TYR A 246 4.55 -9.11 10.96
N GLU A 247 4.58 -9.90 12.03
CA GLU A 247 4.70 -11.36 11.92
C GLU A 247 3.45 -11.95 11.24
N ALA A 248 2.25 -11.45 11.57
CA ALA A 248 1.03 -11.80 10.85
C ALA A 248 1.07 -11.40 9.35
N GLU A 249 1.68 -10.25 9.01
CA GLU A 249 1.88 -9.88 7.60
C GLU A 249 2.89 -10.79 6.89
N TYR A 250 3.96 -11.22 7.59
CA TYR A 250 4.95 -12.12 7.03
C TYR A 250 4.37 -13.50 6.73
N ASP A 251 3.49 -14.02 7.59
CA ASP A 251 2.73 -15.25 7.32
C ASP A 251 1.84 -15.12 6.08
N LEU A 252 1.18 -13.95 5.90
CA LEU A 252 0.42 -13.68 4.68
C LEU A 252 1.32 -13.72 3.44
N TYR A 253 2.50 -13.09 3.47
CA TYR A 253 3.42 -13.12 2.34
C TYR A 253 3.93 -14.54 2.05
N HIS A 254 4.13 -15.35 3.09
CA HIS A 254 4.49 -16.75 2.95
C HIS A 254 3.37 -17.56 2.27
N ASP A 255 2.12 -17.38 2.72
CA ASP A 255 0.96 -18.05 2.12
C ASP A 255 0.70 -17.55 0.68
N LEU A 256 0.92 -16.27 0.37
CA LEU A 256 0.84 -15.79 -1.02
C LEU A 256 1.78 -16.55 -1.97
N VAL A 257 2.96 -16.94 -1.50
CA VAL A 257 3.94 -17.69 -2.30
C VAL A 257 3.61 -19.19 -2.34
N ASN A 258 3.27 -19.78 -1.19
CA ASN A 258 3.24 -21.23 -1.04
C ASN A 258 1.83 -21.84 -1.02
N ASN A 259 0.83 -21.08 -0.57
CA ASN A 259 -0.55 -21.56 -0.44
C ASN A 259 -1.59 -20.42 -0.58
N PRO A 260 -1.67 -19.76 -1.75
CA PRO A 260 -2.49 -18.55 -1.90
C PRO A 260 -3.99 -18.82 -1.71
N GLN A 261 -4.43 -20.07 -1.94
CA GLN A 261 -5.82 -20.49 -1.72
C GLN A 261 -6.22 -20.55 -0.23
N ALA A 262 -5.25 -20.52 0.69
CA ALA A 262 -5.53 -20.44 2.13
C ALA A 262 -5.92 -19.02 2.60
N ILE A 263 -5.71 -17.99 1.77
CA ILE A 263 -6.01 -16.60 2.12
C ILE A 263 -7.54 -16.44 2.12
N PRO A 264 -8.16 -16.18 3.28
CA PRO A 264 -9.60 -16.07 3.37
C PRO A 264 -10.11 -14.76 2.77
N PHE A 265 -11.43 -14.69 2.60
CA PHE A 265 -12.17 -13.49 2.19
C PHE A 265 -12.00 -13.04 0.73
N ILE A 266 -11.22 -13.76 -0.07
CA ILE A 266 -11.13 -13.57 -1.53
C ILE A 266 -12.02 -14.63 -2.21
N THR A 267 -12.71 -14.25 -3.29
CA THR A 267 -13.58 -15.19 -4.01
C THR A 267 -12.79 -16.37 -4.57
N GLY A 268 -13.41 -17.56 -4.61
CA GLY A 268 -12.78 -18.73 -5.24
C GLY A 268 -12.61 -18.61 -6.76
N THR A 269 -13.23 -17.61 -7.39
CA THR A 269 -13.05 -17.29 -8.82
C THR A 269 -11.82 -16.44 -9.10
N PHE A 270 -11.29 -15.76 -8.07
CA PHE A 270 -10.10 -14.93 -8.21
C PHE A 270 -8.87 -15.81 -8.45
N LYS A 271 -8.16 -15.55 -9.55
CA LYS A 271 -6.90 -16.23 -9.85
C LYS A 271 -5.76 -15.46 -9.21
N PHE A 272 -5.13 -16.06 -8.20
CA PHE A 272 -3.93 -15.49 -7.60
C PHE A 272 -2.76 -15.55 -8.59
N PRO A 273 -1.93 -14.49 -8.66
CA PRO A 273 -0.72 -14.48 -9.45
C PRO A 273 0.40 -15.30 -8.80
N THR A 274 1.45 -15.58 -9.57
CA THR A 274 2.67 -16.17 -9.01
C THR A 274 3.38 -15.12 -8.17
N ALA A 275 3.60 -15.41 -6.88
CA ALA A 275 4.31 -14.53 -5.96
C ALA A 275 5.71 -15.08 -5.60
N MET A 276 6.67 -14.19 -5.36
CA MET A 276 7.99 -14.51 -4.84
C MET A 276 8.45 -13.46 -3.84
N VAL A 277 9.11 -13.87 -2.75
CA VAL A 277 9.67 -12.96 -1.74
C VAL A 277 11.20 -12.96 -1.83
N TYR A 278 11.79 -11.78 -1.81
CA TYR A 278 13.23 -11.53 -1.85
C TYR A 278 13.67 -10.82 -0.56
N GLN A 279 14.46 -11.54 0.22
CA GLN A 279 15.09 -11.12 1.47
C GLN A 279 16.58 -10.86 1.26
#